data_AF-A0A813NXJ7-F1
#
_entry.id   AF-A0A813NXJ7-F1
#
_cell.length_a   1.000
_cell.length_b   1.000
_cell.length_c   1.000
_cell.angle_alpha   90.00
_cell.angle_beta   90.00
_cell.angle_gamma   90.00
#
_symmetry.space_group_name_H-M   'P 1'
#
loop_
_entity.id
_entity.type
_entity.pdbx_description
1 polymer ?
#
loop_
_entity_poly.entity_id
_entity_poly.type
_entity_poly.pdbx_seq_one_letter_code
_entity_poly.pdbx_strand_id
1 'polypeptide(L)'
;MAASRPLVTVYDEKGQSTGKSVVLPAVFRAPIRTDIVNFVHDQMRRNKRQAHAVSTKAGEQTSAESWGTGRAVARIPRVRGGGTHRSGQGAFGNMCRGGRMYAPLKVWRKWHRKINLKQRRYALVSAIAASGVPSLVLAKGHSIETVPEIPLVLTDKVQDIKKTKEAVAILRKIGAWSDILKVYASKHTRAGKGKMRNRRTVMKRGPVIIYDKDNGVKKAFRNIPGVSLLSVERLNLLRLAPGGHVGRFVVWTESAFKKLDGLYGTWSKKSQQKADFNLPQPIMTNSDLGRLLKAFEIQSVLRAPIKRQARRKIKKNPLKNISLMSRLNPYAAVQKRSTLLKQLKGRRTGTTAESKVAARKARTHKSIRSNRLSGVNLVKKTSTEKVGTTTKTTTVATKTKTTVATKSS
;
A
#
# COMPACT_ATOMS: atom_id res chain seq x y z
N MET A 1 23.19 14.36 9.28
CA MET A 1 23.00 15.64 8.57
C MET A 1 22.54 15.36 7.15
N ALA A 2 21.24 15.47 6.87
CA ALA A 2 20.74 15.40 5.50
C ALA A 2 21.21 16.65 4.74
N ALA A 3 21.62 16.46 3.48
CA ALA A 3 22.15 17.47 2.57
C ALA A 3 21.35 18.78 2.65
N SER A 4 21.92 19.77 3.34
CA SER A 4 21.37 21.12 3.36
C SER A 4 22.48 22.03 2.89
N ARG A 5 22.32 22.65 1.72
CA ARG A 5 23.20 23.75 1.32
C ARG A 5 23.10 24.81 2.42
N PRO A 6 24.22 25.30 2.96
CA PRO A 6 24.17 26.32 4.01
C PRO A 6 23.59 27.64 3.49
N LEU A 7 23.72 27.88 2.19
CA LEU A 7 23.23 29.06 1.48
C LEU A 7 22.19 28.65 0.42
N VAL A 8 21.15 29.46 0.29
CA VAL A 8 20.07 29.33 -0.69
C VAL A 8 20.09 30.55 -1.60
N THR A 9 19.95 30.34 -2.91
CA THR A 9 19.98 31.41 -3.91
C THR A 9 18.66 32.17 -3.93
N VAL A 10 18.72 33.50 -4.08
CA VAL A 10 17.52 34.33 -4.28
C VAL A 10 17.30 34.56 -5.76
N TYR A 11 16.11 34.23 -6.24
CA TYR A 11 15.71 34.40 -7.65
C TYR A 11 14.87 35.65 -7.84
N ASP A 12 15.04 36.31 -8.99
CA ASP A 12 14.21 37.43 -9.39
C ASP A 12 12.85 36.97 -9.99
N GLU A 13 12.02 37.94 -10.36
CA GLU A 13 10.72 37.69 -10.98
C GLU A 13 10.82 37.03 -12.37
N LYS A 14 11.98 37.15 -13.02
CA LYS A 14 12.29 36.56 -14.32
C LYS A 14 12.82 35.12 -14.20
N GLY A 15 12.99 34.60 -12.98
CA GLY A 15 13.49 33.26 -12.70
C GLY A 15 15.02 33.14 -12.79
N GLN A 16 15.73 34.26 -12.81
CA GLN A 16 17.19 34.32 -12.84
C GLN A 16 17.76 34.48 -11.42
N SER A 17 18.94 33.92 -11.19
CA SER A 17 19.67 34.13 -9.94
C SER A 17 20.07 35.60 -9.82
N THR A 18 19.78 36.22 -8.68
CA THR A 18 20.19 37.60 -8.39
C THR A 18 21.65 37.72 -7.95
N GLY A 19 22.36 36.59 -7.79
CA GLY A 19 23.68 36.53 -7.15
C GLY A 19 23.63 36.69 -5.62
N LYS A 20 22.49 37.09 -5.05
CA LYS A 20 22.29 37.13 -3.59
C LYS A 20 22.01 35.73 -3.06
N SER A 21 22.57 35.44 -1.89
CA SER A 21 22.29 34.21 -1.16
C SER A 21 21.86 34.51 0.27
N VAL A 22 21.02 33.64 0.83
CA VAL A 22 20.53 33.72 2.20
C VAL A 22 20.86 32.42 2.91
N VAL A 23 21.26 32.51 4.18
CA VAL A 23 21.52 31.34 5.01
C VAL A 23 20.23 30.52 5.17
N LEU A 24 20.33 29.21 5.01
CA LEU A 24 19.21 28.30 5.23
C LEU A 24 18.80 28.33 6.72
N PRO A 25 17.55 28.73 7.05
CA PRO A 25 17.08 28.78 8.42
C PRO A 25 17.13 27.42 9.11
N ALA A 26 17.45 27.40 10.41
CA ALA A 26 17.65 26.16 11.16
C ALA A 26 16.40 25.27 11.20
N VAL A 27 15.21 25.87 11.06
CA VAL A 27 13.93 25.16 10.99
C VAL A 27 13.86 24.13 9.86
N PHE A 28 14.61 24.31 8.76
CA PHE A 28 14.64 23.34 7.65
C PHE A 28 15.40 22.06 7.99
N ARG A 29 16.26 22.09 9.00
CA ARG A 29 17.03 20.94 9.49
C ARG A 29 16.35 20.22 10.66
N ALA A 30 15.17 20.69 11.07
CA ALA A 30 14.44 20.09 12.16
C ALA A 30 13.92 18.68 11.82
N PRO A 31 13.73 17.79 12.81
CA PRO A 31 13.23 16.44 12.59
C PRO A 31 11.84 16.44 11.94
N ILE A 32 11.70 15.60 10.91
CA ILE A 32 10.43 15.40 10.20
C ILE A 32 9.64 14.27 10.87
N ARG A 33 8.64 14.62 11.68
CA ARG A 33 7.73 13.67 12.36
C ARG A 33 6.36 13.64 11.69
N THR A 34 6.18 12.73 10.73
CA THR A 34 4.93 12.60 9.96
C THR A 34 3.73 12.16 10.80
N ASP A 35 3.98 11.36 11.84
CA ASP A 35 3.01 10.92 12.83
C ASP A 35 2.45 12.10 13.65
N ILE A 36 3.31 12.98 14.16
CA ILE A 36 2.91 14.19 14.89
C ILE A 36 2.14 15.13 13.96
N VAL A 37 2.62 15.31 12.72
CA VAL A 37 1.92 16.13 11.72
C VAL A 37 0.51 15.59 11.47
N ASN A 38 0.37 14.29 11.25
CA ASN A 38 -0.93 13.67 10.98
C ASN A 38 -1.88 13.80 12.19
N PHE A 39 -1.39 13.49 13.40
CA PHE A 39 -2.17 13.59 14.63
C PHE A 39 -2.68 15.02 14.86
N VAL A 40 -1.78 16.01 14.79
CA VAL A 40 -2.13 17.42 14.98
C VAL A 40 -3.06 17.90 13.87
N HIS A 41 -2.82 17.52 12.62
CA HIS A 41 -3.67 17.90 11.49
C HIS A 41 -5.11 17.36 11.67
N ASP A 42 -5.29 16.10 12.06
CA ASP A 42 -6.62 15.53 12.34
C ASP A 42 -7.35 16.31 13.45
N GLN A 43 -6.69 16.56 14.59
CA GLN A 43 -7.30 17.31 15.68
C GLN A 43 -7.61 18.77 15.27
N MET A 44 -6.71 19.45 14.55
CA MET A 44 -6.94 20.82 14.08
C MET A 44 -8.09 20.89 13.07
N ARG A 45 -8.19 19.92 12.16
CA ARG A 45 -9.26 19.88 11.16
C ARG A 45 -10.64 19.70 11.78
N ARG A 46 -10.74 18.95 12.88
CA ARG A 46 -12.00 18.75 13.62
C ARG A 46 -12.57 20.06 14.17
N ASN A 47 -11.72 21.05 14.46
CA ASN A 47 -12.11 22.34 15.04
C ASN A 47 -12.80 23.29 14.06
N LYS A 48 -12.80 23.00 12.75
CA LYS A 48 -13.53 23.79 11.75
C LYS A 48 -14.96 23.29 11.51
N ARG A 49 -15.39 22.23 12.20
CA ARG A 49 -16.71 21.63 11.98
C ARG A 49 -17.79 22.47 12.63
N GLN A 50 -18.92 22.62 11.94
CA GLN A 50 -20.14 23.20 12.50
C GLN A 50 -20.97 22.09 13.18
N ALA A 51 -21.56 22.41 14.33
CA ALA A 51 -22.46 21.51 15.02
C ALA A 51 -23.71 21.25 14.19
N HIS A 52 -24.23 20.03 14.27
CA HIS A 52 -25.51 19.66 13.66
C HIS A 52 -26.22 18.67 14.57
N ALA A 53 -27.54 18.73 14.58
CA ALA A 53 -28.43 17.94 15.40
C ALA A 53 -29.75 17.71 14.66
N VAL A 54 -30.53 16.74 15.14
CA VAL A 54 -31.94 16.60 14.74
C VAL A 54 -32.81 17.42 15.70
N SER A 55 -34.01 17.81 15.26
CA SER A 55 -34.98 18.48 16.14
C SER A 55 -35.27 17.60 17.36
N THR A 56 -35.34 18.21 18.55
CA THR A 56 -35.60 17.49 19.81
C THR A 56 -36.97 16.85 19.84
N LYS A 57 -37.96 17.46 19.18
CA LYS A 57 -39.35 16.98 19.10
C LYS A 57 -39.60 16.01 17.92
N ALA A 58 -38.60 15.73 17.09
CA ALA A 58 -38.79 14.89 15.90
C ALA A 58 -39.22 13.46 16.29
N GLY A 59 -40.36 13.01 15.76
CA GLY A 59 -40.94 11.71 16.07
C GLY A 59 -41.68 11.62 17.41
N GLU A 60 -41.78 12.75 18.14
CA GLU A 60 -42.45 12.86 19.46
C GLU A 60 -43.61 13.89 19.46
N GLN A 61 -43.99 14.41 18.29
CA GLN A 61 -45.08 15.38 18.14
C GLN A 61 -46.48 14.73 18.14
N THR A 62 -46.56 13.40 18.11
CA THR A 62 -47.82 12.65 17.98
C THR A 62 -48.23 12.06 19.32
N SER A 63 -49.51 12.21 19.69
CA SER A 63 -50.09 11.49 20.84
C SER A 63 -50.35 10.04 20.47
N ALA A 64 -49.69 9.11 21.16
CA ALA A 64 -49.74 7.69 20.89
C ALA A 64 -49.54 6.89 22.17
N GLU A 65 -50.19 5.73 22.27
CA GLU A 65 -50.14 4.85 23.43
C GLU A 65 -50.14 3.39 22.98
N SER A 66 -49.52 2.50 23.76
CA SER A 66 -49.54 1.07 23.46
C SER A 66 -50.94 0.50 23.70
N TRP A 67 -51.38 -0.41 22.84
CA TRP A 67 -52.66 -1.11 23.02
C TRP A 67 -52.56 -2.35 23.92
N GLY A 68 -51.40 -2.61 24.53
CA GLY A 68 -51.19 -3.76 25.41
C GLY A 68 -51.12 -5.10 24.64
N THR A 69 -51.38 -6.20 25.35
CA THR A 69 -51.23 -7.58 24.84
C THR A 69 -52.53 -8.24 24.38
N GLY A 70 -53.68 -7.59 24.55
CA GLY A 70 -55.00 -8.15 24.24
C GLY A 70 -55.47 -7.99 22.78
N ARG A 71 -54.60 -7.49 21.90
CA ARG A 71 -54.89 -7.34 20.46
C ARG A 71 -53.83 -8.09 19.68
N ALA A 72 -54.19 -8.68 18.54
CA ALA A 72 -53.28 -9.41 17.65
C ALA A 72 -52.30 -8.49 16.88
N VAL A 73 -51.69 -7.54 17.59
CA VAL A 73 -50.73 -6.56 17.08
C VAL A 73 -49.59 -6.33 18.07
N ALA A 74 -48.42 -5.94 17.58
CA ALA A 74 -47.27 -5.65 18.44
C ALA A 74 -47.55 -4.51 19.44
N ARG A 75 -46.90 -4.58 20.63
CA ARG A 75 -47.06 -3.67 21.79
C ARG A 75 -46.44 -2.28 21.60
N ILE A 76 -46.16 -1.86 20.37
CA ILE A 76 -45.61 -0.54 20.08
C ILE A 76 -46.68 0.54 20.30
N PRO A 77 -46.34 1.76 20.76
CA PRO A 77 -47.30 2.86 20.82
C PRO A 77 -47.92 3.14 19.45
N ARG A 78 -49.23 3.35 19.43
CA ARG A 78 -50.01 3.62 18.21
C ARG A 78 -50.76 4.94 18.32
N VAL A 79 -50.84 5.65 17.20
CA VAL A 79 -51.52 6.96 17.12
C VAL A 79 -53.01 6.81 17.43
N ARG A 80 -53.53 7.65 18.32
CA ARG A 80 -54.95 7.64 18.74
C ARG A 80 -55.85 8.27 17.66
N GLY A 81 -57.16 8.09 17.79
CA GLY A 81 -58.18 8.64 16.88
C GLY A 81 -58.62 7.70 15.76
N GLY A 82 -59.35 8.23 14.78
CA GLY A 82 -59.93 7.51 13.63
C GLY A 82 -60.06 8.41 12.39
N GLY A 83 -60.59 7.89 11.28
CA GLY A 83 -60.89 8.69 10.08
C GLY A 83 -59.70 9.11 9.21
N THR A 84 -58.46 8.74 9.58
CA THR A 84 -57.27 9.01 8.76
C THR A 84 -56.40 7.75 8.65
N HIS A 85 -55.61 7.65 7.57
CA HIS A 85 -54.65 6.55 7.42
C HIS A 85 -53.57 6.52 8.51
N ARG A 86 -53.36 7.63 9.25
CA ARG A 86 -52.33 7.71 10.30
C ARG A 86 -52.79 7.07 11.61
N SER A 87 -54.10 7.05 11.88
CA SER A 87 -54.69 6.48 13.09
C SER A 87 -54.38 4.97 13.18
N GLY A 88 -53.99 4.50 14.37
CA GLY A 88 -53.63 3.09 14.60
C GLY A 88 -52.24 2.65 14.11
N GLN A 89 -51.48 3.51 13.42
CA GLN A 89 -50.09 3.22 13.03
C GLN A 89 -49.10 3.35 14.18
N GLY A 90 -47.97 2.65 14.11
CA GLY A 90 -46.89 2.75 15.10
C GLY A 90 -46.24 4.14 15.17
N ALA A 91 -45.83 4.53 16.38
CA ALA A 91 -45.23 5.82 16.70
C ALA A 91 -44.07 5.67 17.71
N PHE A 92 -43.32 6.76 17.93
CA PHE A 92 -42.14 6.92 18.81
C PHE A 92 -40.92 6.04 18.51
N GLY A 93 -41.10 4.73 18.29
CA GLY A 93 -40.02 3.77 18.11
C GLY A 93 -39.10 4.08 16.92
N ASN A 94 -37.82 3.77 17.05
CA ASN A 94 -36.81 3.93 15.99
C ASN A 94 -37.03 2.99 14.80
N MET A 95 -37.76 1.89 14.99
CA MET A 95 -38.21 0.99 13.93
C MET A 95 -39.49 1.46 13.24
N CYS A 96 -40.19 2.47 13.77
CA CYS A 96 -41.43 2.98 13.21
C CYS A 96 -41.17 4.07 12.15
N ARG A 97 -41.91 4.00 11.04
CA ARG A 97 -41.94 5.08 10.05
C ARG A 97 -42.46 6.37 10.69
N GLY A 98 -41.68 7.45 10.61
CA GLY A 98 -42.00 8.74 11.24
C GLY A 98 -41.78 8.77 12.76
N GLY A 99 -41.21 7.72 13.36
CA GLY A 99 -40.79 7.68 14.76
C GLY A 99 -39.46 8.39 15.00
N ARG A 100 -39.01 8.40 16.26
CA ARG A 100 -37.76 9.07 16.67
C ARG A 100 -36.57 8.13 16.47
N MET A 101 -35.44 8.67 16.01
CA MET A 101 -34.21 7.87 15.87
C MET A 101 -33.64 7.45 17.23
N TYR A 102 -32.96 6.30 17.26
CA TYR A 102 -32.15 5.90 18.42
C TYR A 102 -30.97 6.86 18.59
N ALA A 103 -30.69 7.24 19.85
CA ALA A 103 -29.63 8.18 20.24
C ALA A 103 -29.53 9.43 19.34
N PRO A 104 -30.56 10.31 19.34
CA PRO A 104 -30.60 11.48 18.47
C PRO A 104 -29.36 12.35 18.58
N LEU A 105 -28.85 12.83 17.44
CA LEU A 105 -27.68 13.72 17.41
C LEU A 105 -27.94 14.99 18.22
N LYS A 106 -27.08 15.24 19.20
CA LYS A 106 -27.13 16.42 20.09
C LYS A 106 -26.09 17.46 19.72
N VAL A 107 -26.43 18.72 19.94
CA VAL A 107 -25.55 19.87 19.64
C VAL A 107 -24.29 19.83 20.49
N TRP A 108 -24.39 19.43 21.76
CA TRP A 108 -23.28 19.39 22.74
C TRP A 108 -22.29 18.23 22.57
N ARG A 109 -22.31 17.53 21.42
CA ARG A 109 -21.24 16.58 21.08
C ARG A 109 -19.88 17.29 21.17
N LYS A 110 -18.83 16.60 21.66
CA LYS A 110 -17.47 17.16 21.71
C LYS A 110 -16.87 17.30 20.31
N TRP A 111 -17.14 18.43 19.64
CA TRP A 111 -16.69 18.73 18.28
C TRP A 111 -15.22 19.12 18.22
N HIS A 112 -14.80 19.95 19.19
CA HIS A 112 -13.50 20.58 19.24
C HIS A 112 -12.51 19.77 20.08
N ARG A 113 -11.23 19.90 19.73
CA ARG A 113 -10.09 19.20 20.34
C ARG A 113 -9.01 20.23 20.66
N LYS A 114 -8.67 20.32 21.95
CA LYS A 114 -7.51 21.08 22.43
C LYS A 114 -6.25 20.29 22.07
N ILE A 115 -5.22 21.01 21.63
CA ILE A 115 -3.93 20.42 21.22
C ILE A 115 -2.85 21.22 21.93
N ASN A 116 -1.84 20.54 22.44
CA ASN A 116 -0.72 21.17 23.11
C ASN A 116 0.01 22.12 22.15
N LEU A 117 0.37 23.31 22.65
CA LEU A 117 1.03 24.34 21.85
C LEU A 117 2.37 23.84 21.29
N LYS A 118 3.15 23.12 22.12
CA LYS A 118 4.43 22.51 21.72
C LYS A 118 4.24 21.50 20.58
N GLN A 119 3.22 20.64 20.63
CA GLN A 119 2.93 19.68 19.55
C GLN A 119 2.52 20.39 18.25
N ARG A 120 1.71 21.45 18.33
CA ARG A 120 1.34 22.26 17.16
C ARG A 120 2.56 22.91 16.51
N ARG A 121 3.45 23.47 17.33
CA ARG A 121 4.70 24.09 16.86
C ARG A 121 5.64 23.04 16.26
N TYR A 122 5.78 21.86 16.87
CA TYR A 122 6.56 20.74 16.32
C TYR A 122 6.04 20.33 14.94
N ALA A 123 4.73 20.05 14.82
CA ALA A 123 4.13 19.67 13.54
C ALA A 123 4.39 20.69 12.43
N LEU A 124 4.32 21.98 12.77
CA LEU A 124 4.56 23.06 11.82
C LEU A 124 6.03 23.10 11.38
N VAL A 125 6.96 22.98 12.33
CA VAL A 125 8.40 22.89 12.06
C VAL A 125 8.72 21.68 11.17
N SER A 126 8.19 20.49 11.48
CA SER A 126 8.36 19.30 10.62
C SER A 126 7.79 19.49 9.22
N ALA A 127 6.67 20.21 9.07
CA ALA A 127 6.10 20.50 7.76
C ALA A 127 6.95 21.49 6.94
N ILE A 128 7.58 22.48 7.59
CA ILE A 128 8.53 23.40 6.93
C ILE A 128 9.77 22.62 6.49
N ALA A 129 10.38 21.84 7.38
CA ALA A 129 11.55 21.02 7.05
C ALA A 129 11.30 20.11 5.84
N ALA A 130 10.16 19.41 5.83
CA ALA A 130 9.78 18.55 4.72
C ALA A 130 9.54 19.29 3.39
N SER A 131 9.18 20.59 3.42
CA SER A 131 9.02 21.40 2.20
C SER A 131 10.35 21.76 1.53
N GLY A 132 11.46 21.68 2.27
CA GLY A 132 12.81 21.87 1.74
C GLY A 132 13.44 20.61 1.16
N VAL A 133 12.76 19.46 1.19
CA VAL A 133 13.28 18.19 0.69
C VAL A 133 12.59 17.84 -0.65
N PRO A 134 13.29 17.91 -1.80
CA PRO A 134 12.69 17.70 -3.11
C PRO A 134 11.95 16.37 -3.26
N SER A 135 12.50 15.27 -2.71
CA SER A 135 11.90 13.94 -2.80
C SER A 135 10.54 13.86 -2.10
N LEU A 136 10.36 14.54 -0.95
CA LEU A 136 9.08 14.60 -0.25
C LEU A 136 8.06 15.45 -1.01
N VAL A 137 8.51 16.52 -1.67
CA VAL A 137 7.64 17.40 -2.48
C VAL A 137 7.16 16.69 -3.76
N LEU A 138 8.05 15.96 -4.43
CA LEU A 138 7.70 15.10 -5.56
C LEU A 138 6.76 13.96 -5.15
N ALA A 139 7.05 13.28 -4.04
CA ALA A 139 6.21 12.18 -3.54
C ALA A 139 4.78 12.62 -3.20
N LYS A 140 4.59 13.89 -2.78
CA LYS A 140 3.26 14.48 -2.58
C LYS A 140 2.50 14.65 -3.90
N GLY A 141 3.20 14.72 -5.02
CA GLY A 141 2.66 14.85 -6.36
C GLY A 141 2.71 16.26 -6.92
N HIS A 142 3.58 17.15 -6.42
CA HIS A 142 3.85 18.44 -7.06
C HIS A 142 4.79 18.27 -8.26
N SER A 143 4.58 19.08 -9.30
CA SER A 143 5.46 19.11 -10.49
C SER A 143 6.54 20.18 -10.29
N ILE A 144 7.75 19.75 -9.91
CA ILE A 144 8.88 20.64 -9.55
C ILE A 144 10.16 20.34 -10.34
N GLU A 145 10.07 19.54 -11.40
CA GLU A 145 11.22 19.12 -12.23
C GLU A 145 11.95 20.30 -12.89
N THR A 146 11.20 21.34 -13.27
CA THR A 146 11.72 22.56 -13.90
C THR A 146 12.05 23.68 -12.91
N VAL A 147 11.85 23.47 -11.61
CA VAL A 147 12.13 24.47 -10.58
C VAL A 147 13.63 24.47 -10.27
N PRO A 148 14.29 25.64 -10.22
CA PRO A 148 15.76 25.69 -10.18
C PRO A 148 16.35 25.28 -8.83
N GLU A 149 15.68 25.58 -7.72
CA GLU A 149 16.16 25.25 -6.36
C GLU A 149 14.99 25.05 -5.39
N ILE A 150 15.20 24.19 -4.38
CA ILE A 150 14.28 23.95 -3.26
C ILE A 150 15.09 23.99 -1.96
N PRO A 151 14.70 24.80 -0.95
CA PRO A 151 13.57 25.74 -0.92
C PRO A 151 13.68 26.87 -1.97
N LEU A 152 12.56 27.22 -2.63
CA LEU A 152 12.54 28.30 -3.62
C LEU A 152 12.33 29.65 -2.93
N VAL A 153 13.26 30.57 -3.12
CA VAL A 153 13.23 31.93 -2.54
C VAL A 153 13.24 32.98 -3.65
N LEU A 154 12.25 33.86 -3.63
CA LEU A 154 12.10 34.98 -4.56
C LEU A 154 12.39 36.32 -3.89
N THR A 155 12.83 37.31 -4.67
CA THR A 155 13.00 38.69 -4.20
C THR A 155 11.70 39.28 -3.64
N ASP A 156 11.84 40.27 -2.75
CA ASP A 156 10.70 40.90 -2.09
C ASP A 156 9.79 41.72 -3.03
N LYS A 157 10.22 42.04 -4.25
CA LYS A 157 9.40 42.71 -5.27
C LYS A 157 8.10 41.94 -5.58
N VAL A 158 8.11 40.61 -5.41
CA VAL A 158 6.92 39.75 -5.56
C VAL A 158 5.78 40.16 -4.61
N GLN A 159 6.09 40.81 -3.49
CA GLN A 159 5.10 41.27 -2.51
C GLN A 159 4.28 42.48 -3.02
N ASP A 160 4.86 43.27 -3.93
CA ASP A 160 4.30 44.53 -4.43
C ASP A 160 3.44 44.37 -5.68
N ILE A 161 3.33 43.14 -6.20
CA ILE A 161 2.56 42.82 -7.39
C ILE A 161 1.07 43.05 -7.13
N LYS A 162 0.44 43.80 -8.04
CA LYS A 162 -0.99 44.14 -7.94
C LYS A 162 -1.85 43.36 -8.93
N LYS A 163 -1.30 42.94 -10.07
CA LYS A 163 -2.07 42.32 -11.16
C LYS A 163 -1.83 40.81 -11.24
N THR A 164 -2.90 40.06 -11.49
CA THR A 164 -2.83 38.60 -11.70
C THR A 164 -1.99 38.21 -12.92
N LYS A 165 -1.94 39.07 -13.95
CA LYS A 165 -1.15 38.83 -15.17
C LYS A 165 0.35 38.71 -14.85
N GLU A 166 0.85 39.63 -14.00
CA GLU A 166 2.23 39.64 -13.52
C GLU A 166 2.50 38.40 -12.65
N ALA A 167 1.59 38.07 -11.72
CA ALA A 167 1.69 36.87 -10.89
C ALA A 167 1.79 35.57 -11.72
N VAL A 168 1.00 35.45 -12.79
CA VAL A 168 1.06 34.31 -13.72
C VAL A 168 2.38 34.27 -14.49
N ALA A 169 2.90 35.43 -14.92
CA ALA A 169 4.17 35.52 -15.62
C ALA A 169 5.33 35.00 -14.75
N ILE A 170 5.35 35.37 -13.47
CA ILE A 170 6.37 34.90 -12.52
C ILE A 170 6.28 33.40 -12.31
N LEU A 171 5.09 32.85 -12.07
CA LEU A 171 4.92 31.40 -11.86
C LEU A 171 5.39 30.58 -13.07
N ARG A 172 5.30 31.14 -14.29
CA ARG A 172 5.87 30.54 -15.50
C ARG A 172 7.39 30.61 -15.51
N LYS A 173 7.95 31.77 -15.20
CA LYS A 173 9.40 31.99 -15.20
C LYS A 173 10.16 31.18 -14.15
N ILE A 174 9.57 30.97 -12.99
CA ILE A 174 10.18 30.17 -11.90
C ILE A 174 9.99 28.64 -12.08
N GLY A 175 9.37 28.20 -13.17
CA GLY A 175 9.12 26.78 -13.43
C GLY A 175 7.96 26.15 -12.62
N ALA A 176 7.12 26.95 -11.96
CA ALA A 176 6.00 26.49 -11.13
C ALA A 176 4.68 26.29 -11.89
N TRP A 177 4.62 26.69 -13.17
CA TRP A 177 3.38 26.69 -13.95
C TRP A 177 2.85 25.29 -14.26
N SER A 178 3.74 24.30 -14.41
CA SER A 178 3.36 22.88 -14.62
C SER A 178 2.50 22.35 -13.47
N ASP A 179 2.82 22.71 -12.22
CA ASP A 179 2.02 22.34 -11.04
C ASP A 179 0.63 22.98 -11.06
N ILE A 180 0.52 24.20 -11.61
CA ILE A 180 -0.76 24.91 -11.74
C ILE A 180 -1.62 24.31 -12.86
N LEU A 181 -1.03 23.97 -14.00
CA LEU A 181 -1.71 23.25 -15.07
C LEU A 181 -2.30 21.92 -14.57
N LYS A 182 -1.56 21.22 -13.70
CA LYS A 182 -2.05 20.01 -13.02
C LYS A 182 -3.27 20.28 -12.14
N VAL A 183 -3.35 21.46 -11.49
CA VAL A 183 -4.55 21.87 -10.74
C VAL A 183 -5.72 22.09 -11.70
N TYR A 184 -5.52 22.82 -12.80
CA TYR A 184 -6.56 23.05 -13.81
C TYR A 184 -7.13 21.73 -14.35
N ALA A 185 -6.27 20.81 -14.77
CA ALA A 185 -6.66 19.49 -15.28
C ALA A 185 -7.39 18.62 -14.23
N SER A 186 -7.09 18.81 -12.94
CA SER A 186 -7.71 18.01 -11.87
C SER A 186 -9.10 18.46 -11.45
N LYS A 187 -9.60 19.58 -11.96
CA LYS A 187 -10.88 20.17 -11.55
C LYS A 187 -12.03 19.30 -12.06
N HIS A 188 -12.78 18.69 -11.14
CA HIS A 188 -13.92 17.84 -11.48
C HIS A 188 -15.06 18.01 -10.48
N THR A 189 -16.25 17.54 -10.86
CA THR A 189 -17.43 17.55 -10.00
C THR A 189 -17.31 16.47 -8.91
N ARG A 190 -17.58 16.85 -7.66
CA ARG A 190 -17.53 15.97 -6.50
C ARG A 190 -18.54 14.83 -6.61
N ALA A 191 -18.09 13.61 -6.38
CA ALA A 191 -18.96 12.45 -6.25
C ALA A 191 -19.87 12.53 -5.00
N GLY A 192 -21.09 12.01 -5.11
CA GLY A 192 -22.05 11.88 -3.99
C GLY A 192 -22.82 13.16 -3.62
N LYS A 193 -23.44 13.15 -2.42
CA LYS A 193 -24.36 14.19 -1.92
C LYS A 193 -23.69 15.51 -1.55
N GLY A 194 -22.35 15.61 -1.63
CA GLY A 194 -21.63 16.86 -1.35
C GLY A 194 -21.99 17.99 -2.32
N LYS A 195 -22.46 17.65 -3.53
CA LYS A 195 -22.93 18.60 -4.55
C LYS A 195 -24.08 19.48 -4.05
N MET A 196 -24.99 18.91 -3.25
CA MET A 196 -26.13 19.61 -2.65
C MET A 196 -25.75 20.44 -1.42
N ARG A 197 -24.51 20.33 -0.92
CA ARG A 197 -24.05 20.98 0.32
C ARG A 197 -22.98 22.05 0.02
N ASN A 198 -23.13 22.77 -1.08
CA ASN A 198 -22.21 23.83 -1.54
C ASN A 198 -20.74 23.38 -1.69
N ARG A 199 -20.51 22.10 -2.01
CA ARG A 199 -19.17 21.51 -2.22
C ARG A 199 -19.11 20.80 -3.56
N ARG A 200 -19.66 21.40 -4.61
CA ARG A 200 -19.83 20.80 -5.94
C ARG A 200 -18.51 20.45 -6.63
N THR A 201 -17.45 21.24 -6.48
CA THR A 201 -16.21 21.06 -7.24
C THR A 201 -15.03 20.65 -6.34
N VAL A 202 -14.12 19.84 -6.88
CA VAL A 202 -12.86 19.43 -6.24
C VAL A 202 -11.71 19.69 -7.21
N MET A 203 -10.54 20.06 -6.66
CA MET A 203 -9.30 20.24 -7.41
C MET A 203 -8.10 19.95 -6.50
N LYS A 204 -6.93 19.68 -7.10
CA LYS A 204 -5.66 19.53 -6.39
C LYS A 204 -5.23 20.86 -5.73
N ARG A 205 -4.32 20.76 -4.77
CA ARG A 205 -3.67 21.92 -4.14
C ARG A 205 -2.36 22.17 -4.87
N GLY A 206 -2.14 23.39 -5.33
CA GLY A 206 -0.89 23.81 -5.96
C GLY A 206 0.07 24.44 -4.95
N PRO A 207 0.97 25.33 -5.39
CA PRO A 207 1.99 25.93 -4.56
C PRO A 207 1.42 26.78 -3.43
N VAL A 208 2.20 26.92 -2.36
CA VAL A 208 1.98 27.94 -1.32
C VAL A 208 2.98 29.05 -1.50
N ILE A 209 2.51 30.28 -1.54
CA ILE A 209 3.36 31.47 -1.52
C ILE A 209 3.34 32.02 -0.09
N ILE A 210 4.53 32.14 0.49
CA ILE A 210 4.73 32.67 1.84
C ILE A 210 5.44 34.02 1.74
N TYR A 211 4.78 35.04 2.25
CA TYR A 211 5.26 36.43 2.24
C TYR A 211 5.35 36.97 3.68
N ASP A 212 6.06 38.08 3.84
CA ASP A 212 6.14 38.81 5.10
C ASP A 212 5.03 39.86 5.19
N LYS A 213 5.01 40.81 4.24
CA LYS A 213 4.05 41.92 4.16
C LYS A 213 3.10 41.75 2.97
N ASP A 214 1.89 42.28 3.11
CA ASP A 214 0.87 42.22 2.07
C ASP A 214 0.67 43.58 1.41
N ASN A 215 1.45 43.85 0.36
CA ASN A 215 1.40 45.10 -0.42
C ASN A 215 0.57 44.99 -1.71
N GLY A 216 -0.16 43.87 -1.87
CA GLY A 216 -0.89 43.56 -3.11
C GLY A 216 -0.86 42.08 -3.46
N VAL A 217 0.14 41.35 -2.96
CA VAL A 217 0.36 39.91 -3.21
C VAL A 217 -0.89 39.07 -3.01
N LYS A 218 -1.71 39.31 -1.97
CA LYS A 218 -2.93 38.52 -1.80
C LYS A 218 -3.93 38.71 -2.94
N LYS A 219 -4.10 39.95 -3.41
CA LYS A 219 -5.04 40.27 -4.49
C LYS A 219 -4.54 39.71 -5.82
N ALA A 220 -3.23 39.79 -6.09
CA ALA A 220 -2.63 39.29 -7.31
C ALA A 220 -2.73 37.76 -7.46
N PHE A 221 -2.51 37.00 -6.37
CA PHE A 221 -2.44 35.54 -6.45
C PHE A 221 -3.76 34.81 -6.12
N ARG A 222 -4.74 35.44 -5.44
CA ARG A 222 -5.96 34.73 -4.99
C ARG A 222 -6.82 34.11 -6.10
N ASN A 223 -6.75 34.67 -7.32
CA ASN A 223 -7.59 34.23 -8.44
C ASN A 223 -7.00 33.00 -9.16
N ILE A 224 -5.73 32.68 -8.92
CA ILE A 224 -5.07 31.53 -9.54
C ILE A 224 -5.51 30.25 -8.79
N PRO A 225 -6.08 29.25 -9.48
CA PRO A 225 -6.62 28.07 -8.82
C PRO A 225 -5.50 27.24 -8.18
N GLY A 226 -5.78 26.72 -6.98
CA GLY A 226 -4.87 25.84 -6.24
C GLY A 226 -3.74 26.55 -5.49
N VAL A 227 -3.42 27.79 -5.85
CA VAL A 227 -2.43 28.62 -5.13
C VAL A 227 -2.99 28.95 -3.74
N SER A 228 -2.12 28.90 -2.73
CA SER A 228 -2.46 29.32 -1.36
C SER A 228 -1.47 30.36 -0.89
N LEU A 229 -1.95 31.31 -0.10
CA LEU A 229 -1.17 32.42 0.42
C LEU A 229 -1.10 32.30 1.94
N LEU A 230 0.09 32.44 2.50
CA LEU A 230 0.31 32.46 3.95
C LEU A 230 1.25 33.60 4.31
N SER A 231 0.98 34.27 5.43
CA SER A 231 1.97 35.14 6.06
C SER A 231 2.92 34.28 6.91
N VAL A 232 4.21 34.62 6.89
CA VAL A 232 5.26 33.94 7.66
C VAL A 232 4.98 33.94 9.18
N GLU A 233 4.34 34.99 9.70
CA GLU A 233 4.00 35.09 11.13
C GLU A 233 2.85 34.16 11.52
N ARG A 234 1.94 33.89 10.58
CA ARG A 234 0.69 33.15 10.81
C ARG A 234 0.62 31.89 9.95
N LEU A 235 1.67 31.08 10.03
CA LEU A 235 1.72 29.79 9.34
C LEU A 235 0.65 28.82 9.86
N ASN A 236 0.03 28.10 8.91
CA ASN A 236 -1.07 27.19 9.20
C ASN A 236 -0.74 25.78 8.72
N LEU A 237 -0.72 24.81 9.65
CA LEU A 237 -0.47 23.41 9.35
C LEU A 237 -1.47 22.83 8.33
N LEU A 238 -2.75 23.19 8.39
CA LEU A 238 -3.78 22.70 7.46
C LEU A 238 -3.52 23.13 6.01
N ARG A 239 -2.72 24.20 5.82
CA ARG A 239 -2.31 24.70 4.52
C ARG A 239 -0.94 24.15 4.13
N LEU A 240 0.02 24.02 5.05
CA LEU A 240 1.35 23.48 4.76
C LEU A 240 1.36 21.95 4.55
N ALA A 241 0.56 21.20 5.31
CA ALA A 241 0.46 19.75 5.22
C ALA A 241 -1.00 19.32 4.93
N PRO A 242 -1.55 19.62 3.74
CA PRO A 242 -2.94 19.34 3.43
C PRO A 242 -3.20 17.84 3.47
N GLY A 243 -4.18 17.42 4.26
CA GLY A 243 -4.53 16.01 4.45
C GLY A 243 -3.65 15.28 5.48
N GLY A 244 -2.76 15.98 6.18
CA GLY A 244 -1.86 15.38 7.16
C GLY A 244 -0.56 14.82 6.58
N HIS A 245 -0.37 14.89 5.25
CA HIS A 245 0.91 14.54 4.62
C HIS A 245 1.75 15.78 4.34
N VAL A 246 3.03 15.70 4.68
CA VAL A 246 4.06 16.72 4.49
C VAL A 246 4.51 16.83 3.03
N GLY A 247 5.41 17.77 2.72
CA GLY A 247 5.98 17.92 1.37
C GLY A 247 5.10 18.71 0.42
N ARG A 248 4.46 19.80 0.86
CA ARG A 248 3.80 20.72 -0.08
C ARG A 248 4.86 21.60 -0.76
N PHE A 249 4.68 21.94 -2.03
CA PHE A 249 5.55 22.89 -2.71
C PHE A 249 5.31 24.31 -2.16
N VAL A 250 6.38 24.93 -1.65
CA VAL A 250 6.36 26.24 -1.00
C VAL A 250 7.34 27.17 -1.70
N VAL A 251 6.87 28.37 -2.02
CA VAL A 251 7.65 29.49 -2.55
C VAL A 251 7.71 30.57 -1.48
N TRP A 252 8.92 31.00 -1.12
CA TRP A 252 9.17 31.99 -0.09
C TRP A 252 9.57 33.32 -0.71
N THR A 253 9.22 34.44 -0.06
CA THR A 253 9.89 35.71 -0.30
C THR A 253 11.14 35.84 0.57
N GLU A 254 12.12 36.62 0.12
CA GLU A 254 13.41 36.79 0.79
C GLU A 254 13.25 37.22 2.27
N SER A 255 12.47 38.27 2.51
CA SER A 255 12.17 38.75 3.88
C SER A 255 11.46 37.69 4.74
N ALA A 256 10.50 36.95 4.17
CA ALA A 256 9.82 35.87 4.87
C ALA A 256 10.79 34.75 5.25
N PHE A 257 11.72 34.40 4.36
CA PHE A 257 12.70 33.36 4.58
C PHE A 257 13.68 33.74 5.70
N LYS A 258 14.21 34.97 5.70
CA LYS A 258 15.09 35.49 6.75
C LYS A 258 14.42 35.55 8.12
N LYS A 259 13.11 35.87 8.16
CA LYS A 259 12.35 36.01 9.41
C LYS A 259 12.10 34.67 10.14
N LEU A 260 12.30 33.52 9.48
CA LEU A 260 12.10 32.21 10.08
C LEU A 260 13.00 31.95 11.30
N ASP A 261 14.25 32.39 11.27
CA ASP A 261 15.17 32.19 12.39
C ASP A 261 14.77 33.03 13.61
N GLY A 262 14.27 34.26 13.42
CA GLY A 262 13.68 35.04 14.53
C GLY A 262 12.39 34.41 15.08
N LEU A 263 11.57 33.82 14.20
CA LEU A 263 10.29 33.19 14.53
C LEU A 263 10.41 31.85 15.26
N TYR A 264 11.37 31.00 14.90
CA TYR A 264 11.52 29.66 15.45
C TYR A 264 12.79 29.46 16.28
N GLY A 265 13.77 30.35 16.14
CA GLY A 265 15.09 30.20 16.74
C GLY A 265 15.97 29.20 15.97
N THR A 266 17.20 29.05 16.44
CA THR A 266 18.10 27.94 16.11
C THR A 266 18.20 27.02 17.33
N TRP A 267 18.89 25.88 17.23
CA TRP A 267 19.07 25.04 18.44
C TRP A 267 19.87 25.74 19.55
N SER A 268 20.78 26.65 19.17
CA SER A 268 21.61 27.42 20.10
C SER A 268 20.89 28.68 20.62
N LYS A 269 20.06 29.32 19.80
CA LYS A 269 19.35 30.57 20.16
C LYS A 269 17.84 30.35 20.15
N LYS A 270 17.18 30.58 21.29
CA LYS A 270 15.72 30.47 21.43
C LYS A 270 14.98 31.43 20.47
N SER A 271 13.71 31.13 20.20
CA SER A 271 12.85 32.02 19.40
C SER A 271 12.67 33.39 20.07
N GLN A 272 12.71 34.46 19.26
CA GLN A 272 12.47 35.82 19.74
C GLN A 272 10.98 36.12 19.86
N GLN A 273 10.17 35.60 18.93
CA GLN A 273 8.73 35.92 18.86
C GLN A 273 7.85 34.91 19.62
N LYS A 274 8.35 33.71 19.90
CA LYS A 274 7.59 32.67 20.58
C LYS A 274 8.18 32.43 21.96
N ALA A 275 7.43 32.88 22.98
CA ALA A 275 7.73 32.59 24.37
C ALA A 275 8.01 31.10 24.59
N ASP A 276 9.13 30.84 25.27
CA ASP A 276 9.65 29.53 25.68
C ASP A 276 9.67 28.47 24.58
N PHE A 277 10.01 28.88 23.36
CA PHE A 277 10.15 27.97 22.24
C PHE A 277 11.61 27.83 21.79
N ASN A 278 12.03 26.57 21.63
CA ASN A 278 13.24 26.19 20.93
C ASN A 278 12.90 25.07 19.92
N LEU A 279 13.75 24.90 18.89
CA LEU A 279 13.60 23.83 17.91
C LEU A 279 13.67 22.44 18.59
N PRO A 280 12.88 21.47 18.11
CA PRO A 280 12.98 20.11 18.61
C PRO A 280 14.34 19.50 18.24
N GLN A 281 14.98 18.84 19.22
CA GLN A 281 16.22 18.12 19.01
C GLN A 281 15.96 16.82 18.21
N PRO A 282 16.78 16.51 17.19
CA PRO A 282 16.69 15.24 16.50
C PRO A 282 17.21 14.11 17.42
N ILE A 283 16.48 12.98 17.47
CA ILE A 283 16.89 11.81 18.25
C ILE A 283 18.13 11.15 17.62
N MET A 284 18.19 11.12 16.29
CA MET A 284 19.34 10.62 15.53
C MET A 284 20.04 11.80 14.84
N THR A 285 21.33 11.98 15.12
CA THR A 285 22.18 13.01 14.50
C THR A 285 22.48 12.69 13.03
N ASN A 286 22.74 11.40 12.74
CA ASN A 286 22.86 10.87 11.39
C ASN A 286 21.74 9.87 11.10
N SER A 287 20.87 10.20 10.13
CA SER A 287 19.77 9.36 9.67
C SER A 287 20.11 8.49 8.45
N ASP A 288 21.36 8.57 7.94
CA ASP A 288 21.82 7.71 6.85
C ASP A 288 22.28 6.36 7.38
N LEU A 289 21.33 5.43 7.49
CA LEU A 289 21.59 4.06 7.92
C LEU A 289 22.54 3.33 6.96
N GLY A 290 22.49 3.63 5.66
CA GLY A 290 23.36 3.01 4.66
C GLY A 290 24.84 3.34 4.91
N ARG A 291 25.13 4.61 5.24
CA ARG A 291 26.47 5.04 5.66
C ARG A 291 26.88 4.42 6.99
N LEU A 292 25.99 4.44 7.99
CA LEU A 292 26.30 3.87 9.32
C LEU A 292 26.62 2.38 9.21
N LEU A 293 25.80 1.60 8.51
CA LEU A 293 26.04 0.16 8.36
C LEU A 293 27.32 -0.17 7.60
N LYS A 294 27.78 0.72 6.70
CA LYS A 294 29.01 0.53 5.92
C LYS A 294 30.26 1.13 6.60
N ALA A 295 30.11 1.76 7.77
CA ALA A 295 31.24 2.34 8.49
C ALA A 295 32.25 1.26 8.87
N PHE A 296 33.55 1.57 8.74
CA PHE A 296 34.64 0.62 8.96
C PHE A 296 34.65 0.10 10.41
N GLU A 297 34.37 0.99 11.35
CA GLU A 297 34.29 0.73 12.78
C GLU A 297 33.23 -0.35 13.09
N ILE A 298 32.11 -0.33 12.35
CA ILE A 298 31.07 -1.36 12.47
C ILE A 298 31.49 -2.62 11.73
N GLN A 299 31.93 -2.50 10.47
CA GLN A 299 32.27 -3.65 9.63
C GLN A 299 33.44 -4.49 10.17
N SER A 300 34.42 -3.86 10.85
CA SER A 300 35.59 -4.53 11.43
C SER A 300 35.25 -5.51 12.56
N VAL A 301 34.15 -5.27 13.28
CA VAL A 301 33.71 -6.11 14.41
C VAL A 301 32.64 -7.13 14.00
N LEU A 302 32.02 -6.96 12.82
CA LEU A 302 30.95 -7.85 12.37
C LEU A 302 31.49 -9.22 11.95
N ARG A 303 30.80 -10.27 12.39
CA ARG A 303 31.01 -11.63 11.88
C ARG A 303 30.59 -11.73 10.41
N ALA A 304 31.29 -12.57 9.64
CA ALA A 304 30.91 -12.90 8.27
C ALA A 304 29.44 -13.36 8.15
N PRO A 305 28.69 -12.88 7.14
CA PRO A 305 27.27 -13.18 7.00
C PRO A 305 27.02 -14.64 6.65
N ILE A 306 26.15 -15.30 7.40
CA ILE A 306 25.71 -16.67 7.11
C ILE A 306 24.65 -16.63 6.00
N LYS A 307 25.07 -16.80 4.75
CA LYS A 307 24.18 -16.75 3.57
C LYS A 307 23.46 -18.08 3.28
N ARG A 308 23.79 -19.16 4.00
CA ARG A 308 23.22 -20.49 3.76
C ARG A 308 21.78 -20.58 4.28
N GLN A 309 20.82 -20.66 3.37
CA GLN A 309 19.43 -20.96 3.71
C GLN A 309 19.21 -22.47 3.80
N ALA A 310 19.00 -22.99 4.99
CA ALA A 310 18.61 -24.39 5.17
C ALA A 310 17.13 -24.55 4.79
N ARG A 311 16.86 -25.09 3.59
CA ARG A 311 15.49 -25.42 3.18
C ARG A 311 15.05 -26.72 3.85
N ARG A 312 13.77 -26.81 4.21
CA ARG A 312 13.16 -28.06 4.67
C ARG A 312 13.33 -29.12 3.58
N LYS A 313 14.10 -30.16 3.89
CA LYS A 313 14.25 -31.31 2.99
C LYS A 313 12.99 -32.17 3.12
N ILE A 314 12.36 -32.50 2.00
CA ILE A 314 11.28 -33.49 1.99
C ILE A 314 11.88 -34.84 2.36
N LYS A 315 11.38 -35.46 3.42
CA LYS A 315 11.76 -36.82 3.81
C LYS A 315 11.21 -37.78 2.76
N LYS A 316 12.04 -38.16 1.79
CA LYS A 316 11.71 -39.21 0.82
C LYS A 316 11.73 -40.56 1.54
N ASN A 317 10.88 -41.48 1.12
CA ASN A 317 10.87 -42.84 1.68
C ASN A 317 12.06 -43.65 1.08
N PRO A 318 13.02 -44.13 1.90
CA PRO A 318 14.17 -44.91 1.40
C PRO A 318 13.77 -46.22 0.73
N LEU A 319 12.70 -46.88 1.20
CA LEU A 319 12.26 -48.16 0.64
C LEU A 319 11.75 -48.01 -0.80
N LYS A 320 11.20 -46.85 -1.14
CA LYS A 320 10.72 -46.50 -2.48
C LYS A 320 11.77 -45.78 -3.35
N ASN A 321 12.83 -45.21 -2.75
CA ASN A 321 13.85 -44.44 -3.45
C ASN A 321 15.25 -45.07 -3.26
N ILE A 322 15.74 -45.75 -4.30
CA ILE A 322 17.00 -46.49 -4.25
C ILE A 322 18.20 -45.58 -3.97
N SER A 323 18.27 -44.38 -4.58
CA SER A 323 19.37 -43.43 -4.34
C SER A 323 19.42 -42.96 -2.88
N LEU A 324 18.25 -42.71 -2.29
CA LEU A 324 18.16 -42.35 -0.87
C LEU A 324 18.53 -43.54 0.02
N MET A 325 18.10 -44.76 -0.32
CA MET A 325 18.50 -45.96 0.41
C MET A 325 20.01 -46.16 0.34
N SER A 326 20.62 -46.05 -0.84
CA SER A 326 22.08 -46.18 -0.98
C SER A 326 22.84 -45.09 -0.24
N ARG A 327 22.29 -43.87 -0.15
CA ARG A 327 22.89 -42.77 0.64
C ARG A 327 22.80 -43.02 2.15
N LEU A 328 21.75 -43.68 2.62
CA LEU A 328 21.53 -43.96 4.05
C LEU A 328 22.17 -45.29 4.49
N ASN A 329 22.09 -46.32 3.64
CA ASN A 329 22.63 -47.66 3.82
C ASN A 329 23.17 -48.20 2.48
N PRO A 330 24.48 -48.01 2.20
CA PRO A 330 25.12 -48.52 0.99
C PRO A 330 25.04 -50.06 0.84
N TYR A 331 25.00 -50.81 1.95
CA TYR A 331 24.96 -52.28 1.94
C TYR A 331 23.64 -52.85 1.40
N ALA A 332 22.56 -52.06 1.43
CA ALA A 332 21.28 -52.44 0.85
C ALA A 332 21.38 -52.76 -0.66
N ALA A 333 22.32 -52.15 -1.38
CA ALA A 333 22.57 -52.46 -2.78
C ALA A 333 23.18 -53.86 -2.97
N VAL A 334 24.13 -54.24 -2.11
CA VAL A 334 24.76 -55.57 -2.10
C VAL A 334 23.72 -56.64 -1.75
N GLN A 335 22.92 -56.40 -0.70
CA GLN A 335 21.84 -57.31 -0.32
C GLN A 335 20.83 -57.50 -1.45
N LYS A 336 20.31 -56.41 -2.04
CA LYS A 336 19.38 -56.50 -3.18
C LYS A 336 19.97 -57.26 -4.37
N ARG A 337 21.27 -57.05 -4.68
CA ARG A 337 21.95 -57.80 -5.74
C ARG A 337 22.06 -59.28 -5.40
N SER A 338 22.45 -59.61 -4.17
CA SER A 338 22.57 -61.00 -3.72
C SER A 338 21.23 -61.73 -3.70
N THR A 339 20.14 -61.07 -3.30
CA THR A 339 18.79 -61.66 -3.28
C THR A 339 18.25 -61.83 -4.69
N LEU A 340 18.46 -60.87 -5.59
CA LEU A 340 18.09 -60.98 -7.00
C LEU A 340 18.83 -62.15 -7.68
N LEU A 341 20.14 -62.30 -7.42
CA LEU A 341 20.92 -63.44 -7.91
C LEU A 341 20.41 -64.78 -7.36
N LYS A 342 20.03 -64.85 -6.07
CA LYS A 342 19.40 -66.03 -5.47
C LYS A 342 18.05 -66.35 -6.10
N GLN A 343 17.19 -65.36 -6.35
CA GLN A 343 15.88 -65.54 -7.00
C GLN A 343 16.01 -66.01 -8.45
N LEU A 344 16.96 -65.45 -9.22
CA LEU A 344 17.23 -65.91 -10.59
C LEU A 344 17.70 -67.37 -10.61
N LYS A 345 18.52 -67.80 -9.64
CA LYS A 345 18.90 -69.21 -9.48
C LYS A 345 17.69 -70.09 -9.14
N GLY A 346 16.83 -69.67 -8.20
CA GLY A 346 15.62 -70.41 -7.82
C GLY A 346 14.58 -70.58 -8.94
N ARG A 347 14.38 -69.54 -9.78
CA ARG A 347 13.52 -69.65 -10.98
C ARG A 347 14.05 -70.65 -12.00
N ARG A 348 15.37 -70.70 -12.18
CA ARG A 348 16.03 -71.69 -13.06
C ARG A 348 15.86 -73.12 -12.56
N THR A 349 15.82 -73.34 -11.25
CA THR A 349 15.59 -74.68 -10.67
C THR A 349 14.11 -75.11 -10.70
N GLY A 350 13.17 -74.18 -10.55
CA GLY A 350 11.72 -74.45 -10.63
C GLY A 350 11.26 -74.91 -12.01
N THR A 351 11.75 -74.25 -13.07
CA THR A 351 11.45 -74.66 -14.46
C THR A 351 12.04 -76.04 -14.81
N THR A 352 13.16 -76.43 -14.20
CA THR A 352 13.72 -77.78 -14.35
C THR A 352 13.01 -78.87 -13.53
N ALA A 353 12.28 -78.51 -12.48
CA ALA A 353 11.49 -79.45 -11.69
C ALA A 353 10.14 -79.74 -12.36
N GLU A 354 9.47 -78.71 -12.89
CA GLU A 354 8.22 -78.85 -13.66
C GLU A 354 8.41 -79.64 -14.96
N SER A 355 9.54 -79.46 -15.66
CA SER A 355 9.86 -80.23 -16.88
C SER A 355 10.16 -81.71 -16.60
N LYS A 356 10.73 -82.06 -15.45
CA LYS A 356 10.96 -83.46 -15.03
C LYS A 356 9.67 -84.19 -14.64
N VAL A 357 8.68 -83.49 -14.05
CA VAL A 357 7.37 -84.08 -13.71
C VAL A 357 6.54 -84.36 -14.97
N ALA A 358 6.59 -83.49 -15.98
CA ALA A 358 5.93 -83.71 -17.26
C ALA A 358 6.47 -84.94 -18.02
N ALA A 359 7.79 -85.17 -17.99
CA ALA A 359 8.41 -86.33 -18.64
C ALA A 359 8.00 -87.69 -18.01
N ARG A 360 7.68 -87.71 -16.71
CA ARG A 360 7.30 -88.92 -15.97
C ARG A 360 5.87 -89.38 -16.27
N LYS A 361 4.93 -88.45 -16.54
CA LYS A 361 3.55 -88.74 -16.96
C LYS A 361 3.44 -89.26 -18.40
N ALA A 362 4.38 -88.92 -19.28
CA ALA A 362 4.36 -89.38 -20.67
C ALA A 362 4.76 -90.86 -20.82
N ARG A 363 5.54 -91.43 -19.89
CA ARG A 363 6.00 -92.83 -19.95
C ARG A 363 4.92 -93.84 -19.55
N THR A 364 4.04 -93.52 -18.61
CA THR A 364 2.98 -94.42 -18.13
C THR A 364 1.90 -94.66 -19.18
N HIS A 365 1.55 -93.64 -19.98
CA HIS A 365 0.50 -93.74 -20.99
C HIS A 365 0.86 -94.62 -22.21
N LYS A 366 2.15 -94.88 -22.47
CA LYS A 366 2.59 -95.66 -23.64
C LYS A 366 2.46 -97.18 -23.46
N SER A 367 2.48 -97.68 -22.21
CA SER A 367 2.39 -99.12 -21.89
C SER A 367 0.97 -99.71 -21.97
N ILE A 368 -0.07 -98.88 -21.84
CA ILE A 368 -1.47 -99.33 -21.80
C ILE A 368 -2.07 -99.45 -23.21
N ARG A 369 -1.44 -98.84 -24.23
CA ARG A 369 -2.03 -98.70 -25.57
C ARG A 369 -1.65 -99.81 -26.56
N SER A 370 -0.74 -100.73 -26.24
CA SER A 370 -0.35 -101.84 -27.13
C SER A 370 -1.24 -103.08 -27.04
N ASN A 371 -2.07 -103.23 -25.99
CA ASN A 371 -2.85 -104.45 -25.74
C ASN A 371 -4.33 -104.39 -26.18
N ARG A 372 -4.74 -103.41 -27.00
CA ARG A 372 -6.16 -103.21 -27.33
C ARG A 372 -6.41 -102.78 -28.78
N LEU A 373 -5.82 -103.51 -29.72
CA LEU A 373 -6.12 -103.42 -31.16
C LEU A 373 -6.47 -104.81 -31.70
N SER A 374 -7.69 -105.27 -31.41
CA SER A 374 -8.38 -106.33 -32.15
C SER A 374 -9.88 -106.04 -32.12
N GLY A 375 -10.45 -105.61 -33.25
CA GLY A 375 -11.91 -105.58 -33.44
C GLY A 375 -12.51 -104.31 -34.08
N VAL A 376 -12.38 -104.21 -35.41
CA VAL A 376 -13.36 -103.66 -36.38
C VAL A 376 -13.62 -102.13 -36.46
N ASN A 377 -13.11 -101.54 -37.56
CA ASN A 377 -13.68 -100.62 -38.57
C ASN A 377 -15.10 -100.01 -38.31
N LEU A 378 -15.49 -98.78 -38.70
CA LEU A 378 -15.20 -97.97 -39.89
C LEU A 378 -15.91 -96.59 -39.74
N VAL A 379 -15.58 -95.66 -40.65
CA VAL A 379 -16.33 -94.47 -41.14
C VAL A 379 -15.90 -93.08 -40.64
N LYS A 380 -15.45 -92.31 -41.64
CA LYS A 380 -15.10 -90.88 -41.68
C LYS A 380 -16.29 -89.96 -41.37
N LYS A 381 -16.03 -88.81 -40.73
CA LYS A 381 -16.57 -87.52 -41.21
C LYS A 381 -15.73 -86.34 -40.72
N THR A 382 -15.50 -85.45 -41.67
CA THR A 382 -14.75 -84.19 -41.68
C THR A 382 -15.60 -83.02 -41.18
N SER A 383 -14.98 -82.06 -40.48
CA SER A 383 -15.28 -80.63 -40.68
C SER A 383 -14.18 -79.70 -40.11
N THR A 384 -13.82 -78.76 -40.99
CA THR A 384 -13.05 -77.51 -40.92
C THR A 384 -13.49 -76.55 -39.79
N GLU A 385 -12.74 -75.56 -39.28
CA GLU A 385 -12.13 -74.34 -39.89
C GLU A 385 -11.04 -73.77 -38.93
N LYS A 386 -9.84 -73.28 -39.35
CA LYS A 386 -9.45 -71.93 -39.87
C LYS A 386 -9.93 -70.74 -39.01
N VAL A 387 -9.26 -69.59 -38.78
CA VAL A 387 -7.96 -68.92 -39.09
C VAL A 387 -7.99 -67.61 -38.25
N GLY A 388 -6.85 -66.99 -37.92
CA GLY A 388 -6.89 -65.59 -37.46
C GLY A 388 -5.61 -64.96 -36.90
N THR A 389 -4.61 -64.76 -37.75
CA THR A 389 -3.44 -63.88 -37.52
C THR A 389 -3.80 -62.40 -37.39
N THR A 390 -3.04 -61.62 -36.62
CA THR A 390 -2.57 -60.29 -37.07
C THR A 390 -1.43 -59.73 -36.22
N THR A 391 -0.28 -59.59 -36.87
CA THR A 391 0.84 -58.69 -36.54
C THR A 391 0.48 -57.23 -36.84
N LYS A 392 1.02 -56.26 -36.09
CA LYS A 392 1.93 -55.21 -36.61
C LYS A 392 2.35 -54.17 -35.56
N THR A 393 3.66 -53.97 -35.54
CA THR A 393 4.50 -52.87 -35.03
C THR A 393 4.05 -51.46 -35.42
N THR A 394 4.34 -50.48 -34.56
CA THR A 394 4.73 -49.12 -34.98
C THR A 394 5.62 -48.44 -33.92
N THR A 395 6.84 -48.11 -34.33
CA THR A 395 7.81 -47.18 -33.74
C THR A 395 7.48 -45.73 -34.12
N VAL A 396 7.88 -44.72 -33.32
CA VAL A 396 8.41 -43.36 -33.66
C VAL A 396 8.58 -42.61 -32.32
N ALA A 397 9.78 -42.34 -31.80
CA ALA A 397 10.83 -41.37 -32.13
C ALA A 397 10.85 -40.12 -31.22
N THR A 398 12.08 -39.82 -30.77
CA THR A 398 12.58 -38.78 -29.87
C THR A 398 12.60 -37.37 -30.43
N LYS A 399 12.45 -36.32 -29.59
CA LYS A 399 13.07 -34.99 -29.78
C LYS A 399 13.40 -34.31 -28.44
N THR A 400 14.69 -34.02 -28.24
CA THR A 400 15.29 -33.10 -27.26
C THR A 400 15.49 -31.72 -27.90
N LYS A 401 15.29 -30.63 -27.17
CA LYS A 401 15.76 -29.29 -27.55
C LYS A 401 16.32 -28.53 -26.34
N THR A 402 17.61 -28.26 -26.41
CA THR A 402 18.43 -27.36 -25.58
C THR A 402 18.30 -25.93 -26.13
N THR A 403 18.26 -24.92 -25.25
CA THR A 403 18.35 -23.50 -25.63
C THR A 403 19.60 -22.87 -25.00
N VAL A 404 20.43 -22.28 -25.87
CA VAL A 404 21.61 -21.47 -25.55
C VAL A 404 21.24 -20.00 -25.80
N ALA A 405 21.70 -19.13 -24.92
CA ALA A 405 21.56 -17.68 -25.01
C ALA A 405 22.81 -17.06 -25.65
N THR A 406 22.62 -16.08 -26.54
CA THR A 406 23.69 -15.22 -27.08
C THR A 406 23.30 -13.74 -26.95
N LYS A 407 24.31 -12.94 -26.58
CA LYS A 407 24.34 -11.47 -26.50
C LYS A 407 24.57 -10.85 -27.88
N SER A 408 24.00 -9.66 -28.08
CA SER A 408 24.51 -8.44 -28.77
C SER A 408 23.28 -7.52 -28.93
N SER A 409 23.31 -6.19 -28.84
CA SER A 409 24.32 -5.15 -29.04
C SER A 409 23.81 -3.88 -28.34
#